data_AF-A0A7W7WNK6-F1
#
_entry.id   AF-A0A7W7WNK6-F1
#
_cell.length_a   1.000
_cell.length_b   1.000
_cell.length_c   1.000
_cell.angle_alpha   90.00
_cell.angle_beta   90.00
_cell.angle_gamma   90.00
#
_symmetry.space_group_name_H-M   'P 1'
#
loop_
_entity.id
_entity.type
_entity.pdbx_description
1 polymer ?
#
loop_
_entity_poly.entity_id
_entity_poly.type
_entity_poly.pdbx_seq_one_letter_code
_entity_poly.pdbx_strand_id
1 'polypeptide(L)' 'MPSAPDEAEARVRECVAAGPFRVAMIGAGVRMAPEHTLLFERLVNVLTESQPGISFCFNTSPEGTIDALRRWGRQRQGSQ' A
#
# COMPACT_ATOMS: atom_id res chain seq x y z
N MET A 1 2.50 0.32 20.24
CA MET A 1 3.55 1.06 19.50
C MET A 1 3.29 0.87 18.03
N PRO A 2 3.33 1.91 17.18
CA PRO A 2 3.12 1.74 15.74
C PRO A 2 4.14 0.72 15.21
N SER A 3 3.65 -0.21 14.40
CA SER A 3 4.31 -1.42 13.88
C SER A 3 5.77 -1.22 13.53
N ALA A 4 6.66 -2.00 14.14
CA ALA A 4 8.05 -2.05 13.72
C ALA A 4 8.13 -2.36 12.21
N PRO A 5 9.02 -1.73 11.43
CA PRO A 5 9.10 -1.94 9.98
C PRO A 5 9.20 -3.42 9.58
N ASP A 6 9.89 -4.25 10.36
CA ASP A 6 10.00 -5.70 10.13
C ASP A 6 8.66 -6.43 10.28
N GLU A 7 7.85 -6.09 11.29
CA GLU A 7 6.53 -6.68 11.50
C GLU A 7 5.55 -6.28 10.39
N ALA A 8 5.62 -5.02 9.94
CA ALA A 8 4.80 -4.53 8.85
C ALA A 8 5.16 -5.22 7.53
N GLU A 9 6.45 -5.42 7.25
CA GLU A 9 6.90 -6.19 6.08
C GLU A 9 6.39 -7.64 6.13
N ALA A 10 6.59 -8.32 7.25
CA ALA A 10 6.14 -9.70 7.42
C ALA A 10 4.63 -9.83 7.15
N ARG A 11 3.84 -8.88 7.68
CA ARG A 11 2.39 -8.84 7.44
C ARG A 11 2.04 -8.63 5.98
N VAL A 12 2.77 -7.79 5.25
CA VAL A 12 2.55 -7.63 3.80
C VAL A 12 2.81 -8.95 3.07
N ARG A 13 3.90 -9.65 3.39
CA ARG A 13 4.24 -10.94 2.76
C ARG A 13 3.17 -11.99 3.03
N GLU A 14 2.63 -12.05 4.25
CA GLU A 14 1.50 -12.91 4.60
C GLU A 14 0.26 -12.59 3.76
N CYS A 15 -0.09 -11.30 3.63
CA CYS A 15 -1.24 -10.86 2.85
C CYS A 15 -1.10 -11.21 1.36
N VAL A 16 0.09 -11.03 0.78
CA VAL A 16 0.35 -11.41 -0.62
C VAL A 16 0.23 -12.92 -0.81
N ALA A 17 0.74 -13.71 0.14
CA ALA A 17 0.65 -15.16 0.09
C ALA A 17 -0.80 -15.66 0.15
N ALA A 18 -1.70 -14.92 0.80
CA ALA A 18 -3.12 -15.23 0.86
C ALA A 18 -3.87 -14.96 -0.46
N GLY A 19 -3.34 -14.10 -1.33
CA GLY A 19 -3.89 -13.84 -2.65
C GLY A 19 -3.40 -12.52 -3.28
N PRO A 20 -3.35 -12.43 -4.61
CA PRO A 20 -2.85 -11.25 -5.28
C PRO A 20 -3.81 -10.07 -5.11
N PHE A 21 -3.26 -8.89 -4.81
CA PHE A 21 -3.99 -7.62 -4.84
C PHE A 21 -3.39 -6.70 -5.90
N ARG A 22 -4.20 -5.79 -6.43
CA ARG A 22 -3.79 -4.86 -7.52
C ARG A 22 -3.49 -3.45 -7.02
N VAL A 23 -3.95 -3.12 -5.82
CA VAL A 23 -3.90 -1.77 -5.27
C VAL A 23 -3.50 -1.84 -3.80
N ALA A 24 -2.54 -1.01 -3.37
CA ALA A 24 -2.22 -0.77 -1.98
C ALA A 24 -2.60 0.66 -1.58
N MET A 25 -3.38 0.80 -0.50
CA MET A 25 -3.69 2.11 0.09
C MET A 25 -2.78 2.36 1.29
N ILE A 26 -2.02 3.45 1.26
CA ILE A 26 -1.17 3.86 2.38
C ILE A 26 -1.70 5.18 2.97
N GLY A 27 -2.11 5.13 4.24
CA GLY A 27 -2.71 6.26 4.94
C GLY A 27 -1.72 7.38 5.28
N ALA A 28 -2.23 8.59 5.51
CA ALA A 28 -1.41 9.74 5.91
C ALA A 28 -0.63 9.52 7.22
N GLY A 29 -1.19 8.74 8.15
CA GLY A 29 -0.51 8.41 9.42
C GLY A 29 0.81 7.64 9.25
N VAL A 30 1.01 6.95 8.12
CA VAL A 30 2.28 6.29 7.78
C VAL A 30 3.19 7.20 6.95
N ARG A 31 2.61 8.04 6.08
CA ARG A 31 3.37 8.84 5.10
C ARG A 31 3.88 10.18 5.60
N MET A 32 3.14 10.83 6.50
CA MET A 32 3.35 12.25 6.83
C MET A 32 4.13 12.47 8.12
N ALA A 33 4.35 11.41 8.89
CA ALA A 33 5.13 11.44 10.12
C ALA A 33 6.60 11.14 9.78
N PRO A 34 7.56 12.06 10.00
CA PRO A 34 8.98 11.82 9.68
C PRO A 34 9.54 10.56 10.32
N GLU A 35 9.11 10.21 11.53
CA GLU A 35 9.46 9.00 12.26
C GLU A 35 9.03 7.71 11.54
N HIS A 36 8.07 7.77 10.63
CA HIS A 36 7.58 6.64 9.84
C HIS A 36 8.23 6.53 8.45
N THR A 37 9.23 7.37 8.14
CA THR A 37 9.91 7.35 6.82
C THR A 37 10.41 5.95 6.47
N LEU A 38 11.13 5.29 7.38
CA LEU A 38 11.66 3.93 7.14
C LEU A 38 10.55 2.89 6.97
N LEU A 39 9.47 3.00 7.76
CA LEU A 39 8.30 2.13 7.61
C LEU A 39 7.66 2.31 6.22
N PHE A 40 7.50 3.56 5.78
CA PHE A 40 6.92 3.89 4.49
C PHE A 40 7.77 3.36 3.33
N GLU A 41 9.08 3.60 3.36
CA GLU A 41 10.04 3.06 2.37
C GLU A 41 9.94 1.54 2.28
N ARG A 42 9.93 0.87 3.43
CA ARG A 42 9.90 -0.59 3.50
C ARG A 42 8.61 -1.17 2.94
N LEU A 43 7.46 -0.55 3.25
CA LEU A 43 6.17 -0.93 2.69
C LEU A 43 6.15 -0.78 1.17
N VAL A 44 6.64 0.35 0.63
CA VAL A 44 6.68 0.57 -0.82
C VAL A 44 7.55 -0.47 -1.52
N ASN A 45 8.73 -0.76 -0.98
CA ASN A 45 9.66 -1.72 -1.55
C ASN A 45 9.08 -3.15 -1.54
N VAL A 46 8.63 -3.64 -0.39
CA VAL A 46 8.10 -5.01 -0.29
C VAL A 46 6.85 -5.21 -1.14
N LEU A 47 5.97 -4.21 -1.23
CA LEU A 47 4.77 -4.28 -2.07
C LEU A 47 5.14 -4.35 -3.56
N THR A 48 6.14 -3.58 -4.00
CA THR A 48 6.61 -3.58 -5.39
C THR A 48 7.32 -4.89 -5.75
N GLU A 49 8.14 -5.42 -4.85
CA GLU A 49 8.83 -6.71 -5.00
C GLU A 49 7.84 -7.88 -5.05
N SER A 50 6.86 -7.88 -4.14
CA SER A 50 5.93 -8.99 -3.98
C SER A 50 4.84 -8.99 -5.05
N GLN A 51 4.48 -7.82 -5.58
CA GLN A 51 3.44 -7.67 -6.59
C GLN A 51 3.88 -6.67 -7.69
N PRO A 52 4.57 -7.15 -8.73
CA PRO A 52 4.91 -6.32 -9.88
C PRO A 52 3.66 -5.68 -10.50
N GLY A 53 3.73 -4.36 -10.74
CA GLY A 53 2.63 -3.59 -11.31
C GLY A 53 1.51 -3.22 -10.33
N ILE A 54 1.75 -3.31 -9.02
CA ILE A 54 0.83 -2.78 -8.01
C ILE A 54 0.64 -1.26 -8.18
N SER A 55 -0.59 -0.80 -7.98
CA SER A 55 -0.88 0.62 -7.89
C SER A 55 -0.90 1.09 -6.44
N PHE A 56 -0.11 2.12 -6.12
CA PHE A 56 -0.20 2.80 -4.82
C PHE A 56 -1.27 3.89 -4.86
N CYS A 57 -2.12 3.92 -3.84
CA CYS A 57 -3.10 4.96 -3.68
C CYS A 57 -3.02 5.59 -2.28
N PHE A 58 -3.29 6.90 -2.25
CA PHE A 58 -3.10 7.73 -1.08
C PHE A 58 -4.36 8.55 -0.84
N ASN A 59 -4.89 8.49 0.37
CA ASN A 59 -5.98 9.36 0.81
C ASN A 59 -5.41 10.69 1.36
N THR A 60 -6.24 11.74 1.34
CA THR A 60 -5.94 13.03 1.97
C THR A 60 -6.73 13.23 3.26
N SER A 61 -7.79 12.43 3.46
CA SER A 61 -8.55 12.33 4.69
C SER A 61 -8.99 10.88 4.92
N PRO A 62 -9.35 10.48 6.16
CA PRO A 62 -9.87 9.14 6.43
C PRO A 62 -11.07 8.76 5.55
N GLU A 63 -11.97 9.70 5.31
CA GLU A 63 -13.19 9.53 4.51
C GLU A 63 -12.89 9.29 3.03
N GLY A 64 -11.78 9.86 2.51
CA GLY A 64 -11.36 9.75 1.11
C GLY A 64 -10.73 8.40 0.72
N THR A 65 -10.73 7.40 1.60
CA THR A 65 -10.12 6.09 1.35
C THR A 65 -10.77 5.36 0.18
N ILE A 66 -12.10 5.36 0.11
CA ILE A 66 -12.85 4.70 -0.97
C ILE A 66 -12.54 5.38 -2.31
N ASP A 67 -12.51 6.70 -2.34
CA ASP A 67 -12.19 7.45 -3.56
C ASP A 67 -10.75 7.21 -4.00
N ALA A 68 -9.80 7.08 -3.06
CA ALA A 68 -8.43 6.71 -3.36
C ALA A 68 -8.33 5.34 -4.04
N LEU A 69 -9.03 4.34 -3.52
CA LEU A 69 -9.08 3.01 -4.11
C LEU A 69 -9.74 3.03 -5.49
N ARG A 70 -10.85 3.76 -5.67
CA ARG A 70 -11.59 3.84 -6.94
C ARG A 70 -10.77 4.43 -8.08
N ARG A 71 -9.82 5.34 -7.81
CA ARG A 71 -8.92 5.90 -8.84
C ARG A 71 -8.09 4.82 -9.53
N TRP A 72 -7.70 3.79 -8.78
CA TRP A 72 -6.76 2.76 -9.25
C TRP A 72 -7.43 1.39 -9.49
N GLY A 73 -8.54 1.11 -8.82
CA GLY A 73 -9.29 -0.15 -8.99
C GLY A 73 -9.88 -0.35 -10.40
N ARG A 74 -9.90 0.69 -11.25
CA ARG A 74 -10.39 0.61 -12.64
C ARG A 74 -9.32 0.25 -13.67
N GLN A 75 -8.05 0.07 -13.30
CA GLN A 75 -6.94 0.02 -14.25
C GLN A 75 -6.75 -1.27 -15.07
N ARG A 76 -7.78 -2.10 -15.29
CA ARG A 76 -7.79 -3.10 -16.38
C ARG A 76 -9.15 -3.31 -17.04
N GLN A 77 -9.74 -2.24 -17.60
CA GLN A 77 -10.51 -2.39 -18.84
C GLN A 77 -9.66 -1.86 -19.99
N GLY A 78 -8.76 -2.69 -20.51
CA GLY A 78 -7.83 -2.30 -21.56
C GLY A 78 -6.62 -3.21 -21.62
N SER A 79 -6.83 -4.47 -22.01
CA SER A 79 -5.79 -5.18 -22.74
C SER A 79 -5.90 -4.73 -24.19
N GLN A 80 -4.87 -4.08 -24.71
CA GLN A 80 -4.51 -4.17 -26.12
C GLN A 80 -3.07 -4.66 -26.18
#